data_AF-A0A250I8D0-F1
#
_entry.id   AF-A0A250I8D0-F1
#
_cell.length_a   1.000
_cell.length_b   1.000
_cell.length_c   1.000
_cell.angle_alpha   90.00
_cell.angle_beta   90.00
_cell.angle_gamma   90.00
#
_symmetry.space_group_name_H-M   'P 1'
#
loop_
_entity.id
_entity.type
_entity.pdbx_description
1 polymer ?
#
loop_
_entity_poly.entity_id
_entity_poly.type
_entity_poly.pdbx_seq_one_letter_code
_entity_poly.pdbx_strand_id
1 'polypeptide(L)'
;MHPLIARYLSPEAARDTLQKEKDGAPLEPEERLFVQTANAHPDKRGILLGGKDKRRLSSDAEAAVIFLAAYAATRALAEDPTLAPATAKAREALAAEGASEDETDAFIASILMEEAFGYEQEVESFDSTYVQETLGEVPALAALSREQVDALIIGLERSARDEKERDARARVSRALVNVAWEEGPTPINPEHIEALYEAEIEGKPEAEMEAGLRATVDFLQVLAREGLIGPQRLSRLRAQLGDEEA
;
A
#
# COMPACT_ATOMS: atom_id res chain seq x y z
N MET A 1 -11.24 -5.96 3.24
CA MET A 1 -11.17 -4.50 3.46
C MET A 1 -11.45 -4.13 4.91
N HIS A 2 -10.71 -3.16 5.46
CA HIS A 2 -10.89 -2.65 6.83
C HIS A 2 -12.32 -2.11 7.11
N PRO A 3 -12.95 -2.39 8.28
CA PRO A 3 -14.34 -2.01 8.56
C PRO A 3 -14.64 -0.50 8.48
N LEU A 4 -13.70 0.35 8.88
CA LEU A 4 -13.83 1.80 8.73
C LEU A 4 -13.85 2.24 7.26
N ILE A 5 -13.02 1.62 6.42
CA ILE A 5 -13.02 1.90 4.98
C ILE A 5 -14.37 1.45 4.41
N ALA A 6 -14.76 0.20 4.65
CA ALA A 6 -16.05 -0.35 4.19
C ALA A 6 -17.25 0.53 4.58
N ARG A 7 -17.31 0.97 5.85
CA ARG A 7 -18.40 1.80 6.36
C ARG A 7 -18.47 3.16 5.66
N TYR A 8 -17.32 3.78 5.44
CA TYR A 8 -17.28 5.17 4.99
C TYR A 8 -17.11 5.36 3.50
N LEU A 9 -16.90 4.31 2.69
CA LEU A 9 -17.00 4.40 1.23
C LEU A 9 -18.38 4.91 0.75
N SER A 10 -19.41 4.86 1.60
CA SER A 10 -20.63 5.64 1.43
C SER A 10 -20.47 7.06 1.98
N PRO A 11 -20.53 8.10 1.13
CA PRO A 11 -20.52 9.48 1.59
C PRO A 11 -21.77 9.88 2.34
N GLU A 12 -22.89 9.18 2.15
CA GLU A 12 -24.06 9.37 2.99
C GLU A 12 -23.71 9.00 4.43
N ALA A 13 -23.08 7.84 4.65
CA ALA A 13 -22.61 7.44 5.97
C ALA A 13 -21.57 8.42 6.55
N ALA A 14 -20.65 8.91 5.71
CA ALA A 14 -19.67 9.92 6.12
C ALA A 14 -20.34 11.24 6.53
N ARG A 15 -21.26 11.77 5.71
CA ARG A 15 -21.99 13.02 5.99
C ARG A 15 -22.90 12.88 7.20
N ASP A 16 -23.63 11.79 7.31
CA ASP A 16 -24.53 11.53 8.42
C ASP A 16 -23.73 11.46 9.74
N THR A 17 -22.54 10.87 9.72
CA THR A 17 -21.65 10.84 10.88
C THR A 17 -21.16 12.22 11.28
N LEU A 18 -20.76 13.07 10.32
CA LEU A 18 -20.36 14.46 10.61
C LEU A 18 -21.55 15.33 11.07
N GLN A 19 -22.74 15.08 10.53
CA GLN A 19 -23.96 15.78 10.94
C GLN A 19 -24.40 15.34 12.35
N LYS A 20 -24.30 14.05 12.67
CA LYS A 20 -24.55 13.49 14.00
C LYS A 20 -23.65 14.14 15.06
N GLU A 21 -22.38 14.37 14.76
CA GLU A 21 -21.47 15.11 15.63
C GLU A 21 -21.90 16.57 15.81
N LYS A 22 -22.23 17.26 14.71
CA LYS A 22 -22.71 18.65 14.75
C LYS A 22 -23.98 18.82 15.60
N ASP A 23 -24.85 17.82 15.59
CA ASP A 23 -26.09 17.80 16.36
C ASP A 23 -25.89 17.36 17.82
N GLY A 24 -24.65 17.04 18.23
CA GLY A 24 -24.30 16.63 19.58
C GLY A 24 -24.82 15.24 19.96
N ALA A 25 -25.12 14.40 18.97
CA ALA A 25 -25.60 13.04 19.21
C ALA A 25 -24.44 12.08 19.58
N PRO A 26 -24.70 11.01 20.35
CA PRO A 26 -23.66 10.07 20.77
C PRO A 26 -23.00 9.34 19.59
N LEU A 27 -21.67 9.36 19.53
CA LEU A 27 -20.89 8.69 18.47
C LEU A 27 -20.39 7.32 18.92
N GLU A 28 -20.55 6.33 18.05
CA GLU A 28 -19.93 5.00 18.16
C GLU A 28 -18.40 5.09 18.05
N PRO A 29 -17.63 4.08 18.51
CA PRO A 29 -16.16 4.12 18.46
C PRO A 29 -15.59 4.47 17.08
N GLU A 30 -16.09 3.84 16.03
CA GLU A 30 -15.69 4.05 14.64
C GLU A 30 -16.06 5.45 14.12
N GLU A 31 -17.21 5.96 14.54
CA GLU A 31 -17.67 7.32 14.24
C GLU A 31 -16.78 8.37 14.90
N ARG A 32 -16.33 8.12 16.13
CA ARG A 32 -15.38 9.01 16.82
C ARG A 32 -14.06 9.11 16.06
N LEU A 33 -13.51 7.98 15.60
CA LEU A 33 -12.26 7.98 14.81
C LEU A 33 -12.40 8.75 13.50
N PHE A 34 -13.52 8.54 12.78
CA PHE A 34 -13.80 9.27 11.55
C PHE A 34 -13.94 10.79 11.79
N VAL A 35 -14.69 11.19 12.81
CA VAL A 35 -14.87 12.61 13.18
C VAL A 35 -13.56 13.24 13.58
N GLN A 36 -12.75 12.57 14.40
CA GLN A 36 -11.44 13.10 14.81
C GLN A 36 -10.53 13.31 13.60
N THR A 37 -10.55 12.37 12.66
CA THR A 37 -9.81 12.49 11.39
C THR A 37 -10.33 13.67 10.57
N ALA A 38 -11.64 13.81 10.40
CA ALA A 38 -12.23 14.95 9.69
C ALA A 38 -11.91 16.29 10.35
N ASN A 39 -11.80 16.34 11.68
CA ASN A 39 -11.42 17.55 12.41
C ASN A 39 -9.94 17.91 12.22
N ALA A 40 -9.07 16.91 12.03
CA ALA A 40 -7.66 17.12 11.68
C ALA A 40 -7.47 17.59 10.23
N HIS A 41 -8.43 17.29 9.34
CA HIS A 41 -8.40 17.67 7.91
C HIS A 41 -9.61 18.55 7.54
N PRO A 42 -9.63 19.84 7.95
CA PRO A 42 -10.80 20.71 7.80
C PRO A 42 -11.17 21.01 6.35
N ASP A 43 -10.22 20.96 5.42
CA ASP A 43 -10.45 21.09 3.98
C ASP A 43 -11.29 19.90 3.46
N LYS A 44 -10.90 18.67 3.78
CA LYS A 44 -11.62 17.43 3.41
C LYS A 44 -13.00 17.38 4.06
N ARG A 45 -13.09 17.75 5.34
CA ARG A 45 -14.37 17.90 6.05
C ARG A 45 -15.28 18.92 5.38
N GLY A 46 -14.73 20.06 4.97
CA GLY A 46 -15.44 21.12 4.26
C GLY A 46 -16.04 20.65 2.93
N ILE A 47 -15.27 19.87 2.15
CA ILE A 47 -15.73 19.27 0.89
C ILE A 47 -16.94 18.36 1.12
N LEU A 48 -16.90 17.50 2.16
CA LEU A 48 -18.00 16.59 2.46
C LEU A 48 -19.28 17.32 2.88
N LEU A 49 -19.16 18.38 3.67
CA LEU A 49 -20.30 19.17 4.17
C LEU A 49 -20.82 20.21 3.15
N GLY A 50 -20.01 20.60 2.17
CA GLY A 50 -20.30 21.69 1.23
C GLY A 50 -21.16 21.32 0.01
N GLY A 51 -21.36 20.02 -0.27
CA GLY A 51 -22.13 19.54 -1.42
C GLY A 51 -23.64 19.76 -1.26
N LYS A 52 -24.24 20.67 -2.03
CA LYS A 52 -25.70 20.93 -2.03
C LYS A 52 -26.51 19.85 -2.76
N ASP A 53 -25.90 19.09 -3.66
CA ASP A 53 -26.58 18.02 -4.40
C ASP A 53 -26.45 16.68 -3.69
N LYS A 54 -27.59 16.16 -3.22
CA LYS A 54 -27.67 14.90 -2.46
C LYS A 54 -27.60 13.65 -3.34
N ARG A 55 -27.61 13.76 -4.67
CA ARG A 55 -27.83 12.62 -5.58
C ARG A 55 -26.57 12.06 -6.27
N ARG A 56 -25.50 12.84 -6.40
CA ARG A 56 -24.21 12.38 -6.91
C ARG A 56 -23.10 13.17 -6.23
N LEU A 57 -22.03 12.49 -5.86
CA LEU A 57 -20.84 13.14 -5.36
C LEU A 57 -20.12 13.83 -6.50
N SER A 58 -19.45 14.93 -6.20
CA SER A 58 -18.32 15.33 -7.03
C SER A 58 -17.18 14.33 -6.82
N SER A 59 -16.31 14.19 -7.82
CA SER A 59 -15.06 13.43 -7.69
C SER A 59 -14.26 13.87 -6.46
N ASP A 60 -14.26 15.18 -6.15
CA ASP A 60 -13.62 15.72 -4.94
C ASP A 60 -14.21 15.15 -3.63
N ALA A 61 -15.52 14.92 -3.58
CA ALA A 61 -16.17 14.36 -2.40
C ALA A 61 -15.90 12.85 -2.26
N GLU A 62 -15.81 12.11 -3.36
CA GLU A 62 -15.37 10.71 -3.37
C GLU A 62 -13.94 10.59 -2.85
N ALA A 63 -13.02 11.40 -3.40
CA ALA A 63 -11.63 11.44 -2.96
C ALA A 63 -11.50 11.84 -1.48
N ALA A 64 -12.27 12.83 -1.02
CA ALA A 64 -12.27 13.25 0.38
C ALA A 64 -12.79 12.16 1.33
N VAL A 65 -13.81 11.40 0.91
CA VAL A 65 -14.30 10.25 1.67
C VAL A 65 -13.24 9.17 1.81
N ILE A 66 -12.62 8.76 0.71
CA ILE A 66 -11.59 7.71 0.69
C ILE A 66 -10.43 8.10 1.58
N PHE A 67 -9.95 9.34 1.44
CA PHE A 67 -8.89 9.91 2.28
C PHE A 67 -9.24 9.83 3.77
N LEU A 68 -10.40 10.36 4.17
CA LEU A 68 -10.81 10.38 5.58
C LEU A 68 -11.03 8.98 6.14
N ALA A 69 -11.55 8.05 5.33
CA ALA A 69 -11.77 6.67 5.74
C ALA A 69 -10.44 5.93 5.96
N ALA A 70 -9.46 6.08 5.07
CA ALA A 70 -8.14 5.46 5.19
C ALA A 70 -7.34 6.01 6.39
N TYR A 71 -7.39 7.33 6.62
CA TYR A 71 -6.73 7.95 7.79
C TYR A 71 -7.43 7.58 9.10
N ALA A 72 -8.76 7.47 9.11
CA ALA A 72 -9.48 6.97 10.28
C ALA A 72 -9.13 5.51 10.58
N ALA A 73 -9.00 4.68 9.55
CA ALA A 73 -8.53 3.30 9.68
C ALA A 73 -7.10 3.22 10.22
N THR A 74 -6.21 4.10 9.77
CA THR A 74 -4.84 4.23 10.30
C THR A 74 -4.82 4.50 11.81
N ARG A 75 -5.75 5.32 12.31
CA ARG A 75 -5.92 5.54 13.76
C ARG A 75 -6.44 4.29 14.48
N ALA A 76 -7.39 3.58 13.87
CA ALA A 76 -7.92 2.34 14.45
C ALA A 76 -6.84 1.26 14.62
N LEU A 77 -5.88 1.18 13.70
CA LEU A 77 -4.74 0.25 13.82
C LEU A 77 -3.95 0.44 15.11
N ALA A 78 -3.81 1.69 15.57
CA ALA A 78 -3.10 2.01 16.81
C ALA A 78 -3.89 1.63 18.08
N GLU A 79 -5.21 1.47 17.96
CA GLU A 79 -6.09 1.03 19.05
C GLU A 79 -6.32 -0.49 19.06
N ASP A 80 -6.04 -1.18 17.95
CA ASP A 80 -6.19 -2.62 17.81
C ASP A 80 -5.07 -3.38 18.57
N PRO A 81 -5.37 -4.24 19.56
CA PRO A 81 -4.35 -4.93 20.35
C PRO A 81 -3.38 -5.82 19.56
N THR A 82 -3.81 -6.30 18.39
CA THR A 82 -3.03 -7.19 17.52
C THR A 82 -2.16 -6.42 16.53
N LEU A 83 -2.62 -5.26 16.07
CA LEU A 83 -1.94 -4.44 15.06
C LEU A 83 -1.16 -3.27 15.65
N ALA A 84 -1.50 -2.80 16.84
CA ALA A 84 -0.85 -1.66 17.49
C ALA A 84 0.68 -1.86 17.66
N PRO A 85 1.22 -3.03 18.05
CA PRO A 85 2.67 -3.21 18.16
C PRO A 85 3.41 -3.07 16.83
N ALA A 86 2.84 -3.60 15.74
CA ALA A 86 3.44 -3.49 14.40
C ALA A 86 3.33 -2.04 13.88
N THR A 87 2.17 -1.42 14.09
CA THR A 87 1.91 -0.01 13.74
C THR A 87 2.90 0.91 14.46
N ALA A 88 3.11 0.73 15.77
CA ALA A 88 4.05 1.54 16.54
C ALA A 88 5.49 1.41 15.99
N LYS A 89 5.95 0.20 15.69
CA LYS A 89 7.28 -0.03 15.10
C LYS A 89 7.45 0.60 13.73
N ALA A 90 6.43 0.50 12.87
CA ALA A 90 6.44 1.15 11.55
C ALA A 90 6.56 2.67 11.69
N ARG A 91 5.77 3.27 12.59
CA ARG A 91 5.84 4.71 12.90
C ARG A 91 7.21 5.13 13.43
N GLU A 92 7.77 4.38 14.37
CA GLU A 92 9.10 4.65 14.94
C GLU A 92 10.20 4.58 13.87
N ALA A 93 10.13 3.60 12.96
CA ALA A 93 11.10 3.45 11.87
C ALA A 93 11.01 4.62 10.87
N LEU A 94 9.80 4.99 10.45
CA LEU A 94 9.60 6.13 9.54
C LEU A 94 10.06 7.45 10.18
N ALA A 95 9.74 7.66 11.46
CA ALA A 95 10.17 8.84 12.20
C ALA A 95 11.70 8.90 12.37
N ALA A 96 12.37 7.75 12.54
CA ALA A 96 13.83 7.69 12.62
C ALA A 96 14.52 8.14 11.32
N GLU A 97 13.87 7.93 10.18
CA GLU A 97 14.31 8.41 8.86
C GLU A 97 13.83 9.84 8.55
N GLY A 98 13.17 10.50 9.50
CA GLY A 98 12.77 11.90 9.40
C GLY A 98 11.38 12.16 8.80
N ALA A 99 10.55 11.13 8.62
CA ALA A 99 9.17 11.31 8.22
C ALA A 99 8.38 12.10 9.29
N SER A 100 7.57 13.05 8.83
CA SER A 100 6.57 13.73 9.67
C SER A 100 5.43 12.80 10.06
N GLU A 101 4.61 13.22 11.04
CA GLU A 101 3.40 12.47 11.42
C GLU A 101 2.44 12.32 10.24
N ASP A 102 2.27 13.37 9.42
CA ASP A 102 1.38 13.35 8.25
C ASP A 102 1.90 12.39 7.17
N GLU A 103 3.21 12.40 6.89
CA GLU A 103 3.82 11.45 5.93
C GLU A 103 3.72 10.00 6.45
N THR A 104 3.89 9.81 7.76
CA THR A 104 3.73 8.50 8.39
C THR A 104 2.29 7.99 8.30
N ASP A 105 1.31 8.86 8.55
CA ASP A 105 -0.11 8.53 8.39
C ASP A 105 -0.45 8.22 6.93
N ALA A 106 0.09 8.99 5.98
CA ALA A 106 -0.09 8.76 4.56
C ALA A 106 0.46 7.38 4.12
N PHE A 107 1.66 7.04 4.60
CA PHE A 107 2.29 5.75 4.31
C PHE A 107 1.48 4.57 4.89
N ILE A 108 1.00 4.67 6.13
CA ILE A 108 0.19 3.60 6.72
C ILE A 108 -1.19 3.53 6.05
N ALA A 109 -1.76 4.66 5.67
CA ALA A 109 -3.00 4.71 4.91
C ALA A 109 -2.86 4.04 3.54
N SER A 110 -1.71 4.16 2.86
CA SER A 110 -1.48 3.49 1.58
C SER A 110 -1.47 1.96 1.70
N ILE A 111 -0.92 1.41 2.79
CA ILE A 111 -0.98 -0.04 3.09
C ILE A 111 -2.43 -0.51 3.21
N LEU A 112 -3.28 0.26 3.88
CA LEU A 112 -4.70 -0.06 4.05
C LEU A 112 -5.48 0.07 2.74
N MET A 113 -5.12 1.05 1.91
CA MET A 113 -5.70 1.22 0.57
C MET A 113 -5.30 0.06 -0.35
N GLU A 114 -4.06 -0.39 -0.27
CA GLU A 114 -3.62 -1.59 -0.98
C GLU A 114 -4.38 -2.84 -0.52
N GLU A 115 -4.56 -3.05 0.79
CA GLU A 115 -5.39 -4.17 1.29
C GLU A 115 -6.82 -4.10 0.78
N ALA A 116 -7.38 -2.90 0.63
CA ALA A 116 -8.76 -2.72 0.22
C ALA A 116 -8.99 -2.81 -1.29
N PHE A 117 -8.02 -2.37 -2.11
CA PHE A 117 -8.22 -2.13 -3.54
C PHE A 117 -7.06 -2.54 -4.44
N GLY A 118 -5.91 -2.91 -3.87
CA GLY A 118 -4.69 -3.13 -4.65
C GLY A 118 -4.74 -4.36 -5.55
N TYR A 119 -5.50 -5.40 -5.17
CA TYR A 119 -5.53 -6.67 -5.89
C TYR A 119 -6.88 -6.90 -6.57
N GLU A 120 -6.89 -7.61 -7.70
CA GLU A 120 -8.10 -7.90 -8.49
C GLU A 120 -9.16 -8.72 -7.72
N GLN A 121 -8.75 -9.46 -6.70
CA GLN A 121 -9.65 -10.29 -5.89
C GLN A 121 -10.52 -9.39 -4.99
N GLU A 122 -11.84 -9.55 -5.08
CA GLU A 122 -12.76 -8.82 -4.20
C GLU A 122 -12.48 -9.13 -2.73
N VAL A 123 -12.18 -8.09 -1.96
CA VAL A 123 -11.76 -8.23 -0.56
C VAL A 123 -12.98 -8.19 0.37
N GLU A 124 -13.65 -9.32 0.51
CA GLU A 124 -14.89 -9.43 1.31
C GLU A 124 -14.68 -9.23 2.83
N SER A 125 -13.46 -9.43 3.33
CA SER A 125 -13.14 -9.30 4.76
C SER A 125 -11.79 -8.65 4.99
N PHE A 126 -11.62 -7.98 6.14
CA PHE A 126 -10.35 -7.34 6.48
C PHE A 126 -9.25 -8.38 6.72
N ASP A 127 -8.19 -8.34 5.91
CA ASP A 127 -7.03 -9.20 6.12
C ASP A 127 -6.03 -8.55 7.08
N SER A 128 -6.30 -8.72 8.38
CA SER A 128 -5.44 -8.20 9.43
C SER A 128 -4.04 -8.83 9.43
N THR A 129 -3.89 -10.06 8.92
CA THR A 129 -2.58 -10.73 8.89
C THR A 129 -1.71 -10.13 7.79
N TYR A 130 -2.29 -9.87 6.61
CA TYR A 130 -1.61 -9.15 5.53
C TYR A 130 -1.17 -7.74 5.97
N VAL A 131 -2.03 -6.99 6.66
CA VAL A 131 -1.68 -5.65 7.16
C VAL A 131 -0.60 -5.72 8.23
N GLN A 132 -0.69 -6.67 9.17
CA GLN A 132 0.33 -6.86 10.20
C GLN A 132 1.70 -7.18 9.59
N GLU A 133 1.72 -8.05 8.59
CA GLU A 133 2.91 -8.43 7.85
C GLU A 133 3.51 -7.24 7.10
N THR A 134 2.68 -6.50 6.35
CA THR A 134 3.14 -5.32 5.59
C THR A 134 3.70 -4.24 6.53
N LEU A 135 3.05 -3.98 7.67
CA LEU A 135 3.58 -3.09 8.70
C LEU A 135 4.93 -3.57 9.25
N GLY A 136 5.14 -4.89 9.28
CA GLY A 136 6.39 -5.52 9.67
C GLY A 136 7.54 -5.37 8.67
N GLU A 137 7.24 -5.10 7.39
CA GLU A 137 8.24 -4.80 6.34
C GLU A 137 8.85 -3.41 6.52
N VAL A 138 8.08 -2.46 7.07
CA VAL A 138 8.42 -1.03 7.12
C VAL A 138 9.78 -0.74 7.77
N PRO A 139 10.17 -1.35 8.90
CA PRO A 139 11.49 -1.10 9.48
C PRO A 139 12.65 -1.50 8.57
N ALA A 140 12.52 -2.58 7.80
CA ALA A 140 13.56 -3.01 6.87
C ALA A 140 13.61 -2.09 5.64
N LEU A 141 12.45 -1.67 5.13
CA LEU A 141 12.34 -0.70 4.04
C LEU A 141 12.90 0.66 4.43
N ALA A 142 12.55 1.18 5.61
CA ALA A 142 13.05 2.46 6.10
C ALA A 142 14.58 2.48 6.23
N ALA A 143 15.19 1.37 6.67
CA ALA A 143 16.63 1.24 6.80
C ALA A 143 17.36 0.95 5.47
N LEU A 144 16.65 0.85 4.35
CA LEU A 144 17.21 0.41 3.07
C LEU A 144 18.00 1.53 2.38
N SER A 145 19.32 1.41 2.37
CA SER A 145 20.24 2.31 1.67
C SER A 145 20.37 2.00 0.17
N ARG A 146 20.81 2.99 -0.62
CA ARG A 146 21.10 2.81 -2.05
C ARG A 146 22.14 1.71 -2.29
N GLU A 147 23.17 1.63 -1.45
CA GLU A 147 24.20 0.62 -1.53
C GLU A 147 23.64 -0.79 -1.30
N GLN A 148 22.67 -0.95 -0.40
CA GLN A 148 21.98 -2.22 -0.21
C GLN A 148 21.13 -2.57 -1.44
N VAL A 149 20.38 -1.61 -1.99
CA VAL A 149 19.59 -1.82 -3.22
C VAL A 149 20.48 -2.28 -4.38
N ASP A 150 21.62 -1.60 -4.60
CA ASP A 150 22.59 -1.98 -5.63
C ASP A 150 23.14 -3.40 -5.39
N ALA A 151 23.40 -3.76 -4.13
CA ALA A 151 23.86 -5.09 -3.78
C ALA A 151 22.82 -6.18 -4.08
N LEU A 152 21.53 -5.90 -3.90
CA LEU A 152 20.44 -6.83 -4.24
C LEU A 152 20.39 -7.10 -5.75
N ILE A 153 20.45 -6.03 -6.55
CA ILE A 153 20.47 -6.09 -8.01
C ILE A 153 21.70 -6.88 -8.49
N ILE A 154 22.89 -6.52 -8.03
CA ILE A 154 24.15 -7.19 -8.41
C ILE A 154 24.13 -8.67 -7.98
N GLY A 155 23.57 -8.98 -6.80
CA GLY A 155 23.44 -10.35 -6.32
C GLY A 155 22.56 -11.20 -7.23
N LEU A 156 21.41 -10.66 -7.64
CA LEU A 156 20.51 -11.31 -8.58
C LEU A 156 21.19 -11.52 -9.96
N GLU A 157 21.83 -10.49 -10.51
CA GLU A 157 22.57 -10.56 -11.77
C GLU A 157 23.66 -11.64 -11.75
N ARG A 158 24.40 -11.75 -10.64
CA ARG A 158 25.50 -12.73 -10.49
C ARG A 158 25.03 -14.17 -10.39
N SER A 159 23.79 -14.40 -9.95
CA SER A 159 23.22 -15.75 -9.87
C SER A 159 22.65 -16.25 -11.20
N ALA A 160 22.73 -15.46 -12.27
CA ALA A 160 22.24 -15.84 -13.59
C ALA A 160 23.08 -16.97 -14.21
N ARG A 161 22.41 -17.88 -14.92
CA ARG A 161 23.04 -19.05 -15.57
C ARG A 161 23.80 -18.69 -16.85
N ASP A 162 23.33 -17.68 -17.58
CA ASP A 162 23.91 -17.19 -18.81
C ASP A 162 23.76 -15.66 -18.94
N GLU A 163 24.30 -15.11 -20.03
CA GLU A 163 24.27 -13.66 -20.31
C GLU A 163 22.86 -13.14 -20.57
N LYS A 164 21.99 -13.92 -21.22
CA LYS A 164 20.61 -13.50 -21.51
C LYS A 164 19.78 -13.40 -20.24
N GLU A 165 19.91 -14.36 -19.34
CA GLU A 165 19.25 -14.35 -18.03
C GLU A 165 19.79 -13.20 -17.17
N ARG A 166 21.09 -12.94 -17.23
CA ARG A 166 21.72 -11.80 -16.53
C ARG A 166 21.15 -10.48 -17.02
N ASP A 167 21.04 -10.28 -18.32
CA ASP A 167 20.51 -9.06 -18.92
C ASP A 167 19.03 -8.85 -18.57
N ALA A 168 18.23 -9.91 -18.60
CA ALA A 168 16.83 -9.85 -18.19
C ALA A 168 16.70 -9.45 -16.70
N ARG A 169 17.47 -10.09 -15.82
CA ARG A 169 17.50 -9.77 -14.39
C ARG A 169 17.96 -8.35 -14.10
N ALA A 170 19.04 -7.90 -14.75
CA ALA A 170 19.55 -6.54 -14.61
C ALA A 170 18.50 -5.50 -15.00
N ARG A 171 17.86 -5.69 -16.16
CA ARG A 171 16.85 -4.78 -16.70
C ARG A 171 15.63 -4.70 -15.79
N VAL A 172 15.04 -5.85 -15.44
CA VAL A 172 13.80 -5.94 -14.67
C VAL A 172 13.97 -5.45 -13.24
N SER A 173 15.03 -5.88 -12.54
CA SER A 173 15.25 -5.47 -11.14
C SER A 173 15.50 -3.96 -11.01
N ARG A 174 16.28 -3.37 -11.92
CA ARG A 174 16.50 -1.91 -11.95
C ARG A 174 15.22 -1.16 -12.27
N ALA A 175 14.45 -1.61 -13.24
CA ALA A 175 13.19 -0.97 -13.59
C ALA A 175 12.19 -1.04 -12.42
N LEU A 176 12.06 -2.18 -11.74
CA LEU A 176 11.16 -2.31 -10.60
C LEU A 176 11.58 -1.40 -9.44
N VAL A 177 12.87 -1.35 -9.11
CA VAL A 177 13.42 -0.43 -8.10
C VAL A 177 13.14 1.01 -8.47
N ASN A 178 13.35 1.39 -9.73
CA ASN A 178 13.08 2.75 -10.18
C ASN A 178 11.60 3.10 -10.05
N VAL A 179 10.69 2.21 -10.45
CA VAL A 179 9.24 2.45 -10.34
C VAL A 179 8.78 2.51 -8.88
N ALA A 180 9.20 1.54 -8.06
CA ALA A 180 8.69 1.42 -6.69
C ALA A 180 9.34 2.41 -5.72
N TRP A 181 10.62 2.76 -5.94
CA TRP A 181 11.46 3.47 -4.96
C TRP A 181 12.05 4.78 -5.49
N GLU A 182 11.50 5.37 -6.56
CA GLU A 182 11.90 6.71 -7.04
C GLU A 182 11.81 7.76 -5.93
N GLU A 183 10.72 7.74 -5.17
CA GLU A 183 10.42 8.66 -4.07
C GLU A 183 10.86 8.13 -2.69
N GLY A 184 11.53 6.96 -2.67
CA GLY A 184 12.01 6.29 -1.47
C GLY A 184 11.45 4.87 -1.29
N PRO A 185 12.08 4.02 -0.47
CA PRO A 185 11.64 2.64 -0.26
C PRO A 185 10.21 2.54 0.30
N THR A 186 9.35 1.82 -0.41
CA THR A 186 7.97 1.49 -0.04
C THR A 186 7.69 0.01 -0.33
N PRO A 187 6.64 -0.59 0.26
CA PRO A 187 6.24 -1.94 -0.11
C PRO A 187 5.95 -2.04 -1.61
N ILE A 188 6.48 -3.08 -2.27
CA ILE A 188 6.14 -3.33 -3.67
C ILE A 188 4.69 -3.79 -3.75
N ASN A 189 3.88 -3.08 -4.54
CA ASN A 189 2.45 -3.31 -4.69
C ASN A 189 2.10 -3.69 -6.14
N PRO A 190 0.84 -4.05 -6.42
CA PRO A 190 0.36 -4.37 -7.77
C PRO A 190 0.59 -3.27 -8.81
N GLU A 191 0.40 -1.99 -8.46
CA GLU A 191 0.60 -0.87 -9.38
C GLU A 191 2.06 -0.79 -9.86
N HIS A 192 3.04 -1.06 -8.99
CA HIS A 192 4.45 -1.13 -9.37
C HIS A 192 4.73 -2.29 -10.34
N ILE A 193 4.06 -3.43 -10.15
CA ILE A 193 4.20 -4.60 -11.04
C ILE A 193 3.59 -4.32 -12.41
N GLU A 194 2.42 -3.67 -12.45
CA GLU A 194 1.77 -3.26 -13.70
C GLU A 194 2.63 -2.27 -14.48
N ALA A 195 3.12 -1.22 -13.81
CA ALA A 195 3.99 -0.23 -14.44
C ALA A 195 5.31 -0.86 -14.96
N LEU A 196 5.90 -1.81 -14.21
CA LEU A 196 7.03 -2.59 -14.68
C LEU A 196 6.67 -3.43 -15.92
N TYR A 197 5.52 -4.11 -15.89
CA TYR A 197 5.08 -4.97 -16.98
C TYR A 197 4.89 -4.16 -18.27
N GLU A 198 4.17 -3.05 -18.22
CA GLU A 198 3.95 -2.15 -19.35
C GLU A 198 5.28 -1.59 -19.90
N ALA A 199 6.20 -1.21 -19.03
CA ALA A 199 7.46 -0.59 -19.44
C ALA A 199 8.48 -1.59 -20.00
N GLU A 200 8.58 -2.78 -19.39
CA GLU A 200 9.73 -3.67 -19.61
C GLU A 200 9.40 -5.08 -20.10
N ILE A 201 8.13 -5.45 -20.19
CA ILE A 201 7.71 -6.81 -20.55
C ILE A 201 6.74 -6.78 -21.73
N GLU A 202 5.71 -5.95 -21.70
CA GLU A 202 4.66 -5.89 -22.71
C GLU A 202 5.23 -5.62 -24.12
N GLY A 203 4.68 -6.31 -25.13
CA GLY A 203 5.04 -6.12 -26.53
C GLY A 203 6.41 -6.67 -26.97
N LYS A 204 7.16 -7.30 -26.06
CA LYS A 204 8.41 -8.01 -26.39
C LYS A 204 8.14 -9.39 -26.99
N PRO A 205 9.12 -10.03 -27.66
CA PRO A 205 8.97 -11.42 -28.10
C PRO A 205 8.68 -12.37 -26.92
N GLU A 206 7.88 -13.42 -27.15
CA GLU A 206 7.40 -14.35 -26.11
C GLU A 206 8.52 -14.86 -25.18
N ALA A 207 9.64 -15.31 -25.74
CA ALA A 207 10.78 -15.77 -24.94
C ALA A 207 11.40 -14.68 -24.05
N GLU A 208 11.35 -13.41 -24.48
CA GLU A 208 11.82 -12.27 -23.67
C GLU A 208 10.79 -11.86 -22.62
N MET A 209 9.50 -11.99 -22.92
CA MET A 209 8.43 -11.78 -21.95
C MET A 209 8.51 -12.80 -20.81
N GLU A 210 8.61 -14.10 -21.14
CA GLU A 210 8.79 -15.17 -20.16
C GLU A 210 10.04 -14.98 -19.30
N ALA A 211 11.17 -14.58 -19.91
CA ALA A 211 12.39 -14.28 -19.19
C ALA A 211 12.23 -13.06 -18.26
N GLY A 212 11.47 -12.04 -18.69
CA GLY A 212 11.14 -10.87 -17.90
C GLY A 212 10.29 -11.23 -16.68
N LEU A 213 9.19 -11.95 -16.87
CA LEU A 213 8.31 -12.42 -15.80
C LEU A 213 9.05 -13.27 -14.77
N ARG A 214 9.87 -14.23 -15.24
CA ARG A 214 10.71 -15.04 -14.34
C ARG A 214 11.69 -14.19 -13.55
N ALA A 215 12.34 -13.22 -14.20
CA ALA A 215 13.26 -12.30 -13.52
C ALA A 215 12.54 -11.45 -12.46
N THR A 216 11.28 -11.04 -12.71
CA THR A 216 10.46 -10.33 -11.72
C THR A 216 10.21 -11.22 -10.51
N VAL A 217 9.74 -12.45 -10.71
CA VAL A 217 9.51 -13.42 -9.61
C VAL A 217 10.79 -13.69 -8.82
N ASP A 218 11.91 -13.94 -9.51
CA ASP A 218 13.21 -14.17 -8.86
C ASP A 218 13.61 -12.99 -7.97
N PHE A 219 13.37 -11.75 -8.43
CA PHE A 219 13.69 -10.56 -7.66
C PHE A 219 12.76 -10.38 -6.46
N LEU A 220 11.45 -10.59 -6.61
CA LEU A 220 10.50 -10.58 -5.49
C LEU A 220 10.90 -11.60 -4.41
N GLN A 221 11.40 -12.78 -4.81
CA GLN A 221 11.94 -13.78 -3.89
C GLN A 221 13.27 -13.36 -3.23
N VAL A 222 14.11 -12.57 -3.89
CA VAL A 222 15.28 -11.93 -3.25
C VAL A 222 14.80 -10.95 -2.18
N LEU A 223 13.87 -10.06 -2.51
CA LEU A 223 13.34 -9.07 -1.57
C LEU A 223 12.68 -9.73 -0.35
N ALA A 224 11.94 -10.82 -0.56
CA ALA A 224 11.34 -11.56 0.54
C ALA A 224 12.37 -12.22 1.48
N ARG A 225 13.49 -12.73 0.95
CA ARG A 225 14.58 -13.28 1.77
C ARG A 225 15.26 -12.23 2.65
N GLU A 226 15.24 -10.98 2.21
CA GLU A 226 15.79 -9.83 2.93
C GLU A 226 14.75 -9.14 3.85
N GLY A 227 13.52 -9.68 3.92
CA GLY A 227 12.45 -9.15 4.76
C GLY A 227 11.83 -7.85 4.23
N LEU A 228 12.07 -7.50 2.96
CA LEU A 228 11.51 -6.33 2.30
C LEU A 228 10.13 -6.60 1.70
N ILE A 229 9.73 -7.87 1.61
CA ILE A 229 8.41 -8.34 1.19
C ILE A 229 8.03 -9.52 2.09
N GLY A 230 6.83 -9.47 2.66
CA GLY A 230 6.28 -10.55 3.46
C GLY A 230 5.70 -11.69 2.60
N PRO A 231 5.49 -12.88 3.19
CA PRO A 231 5.03 -14.05 2.45
C PRO A 231 3.65 -13.90 1.80
N GLN A 232 2.68 -13.21 2.42
CA GLN A 232 1.39 -12.97 1.79
C GLN A 232 1.49 -12.02 0.61
N ARG A 233 2.22 -10.91 0.77
CA ARG A 233 2.48 -9.96 -0.33
C ARG A 233 3.17 -10.66 -1.49
N LEU A 234 4.21 -11.46 -1.21
CA LEU A 234 4.90 -12.24 -2.22
C LEU A 234 3.95 -13.18 -2.97
N SER A 235 3.11 -13.94 -2.25
CA SER A 235 2.16 -14.88 -2.87
C SER A 235 1.17 -14.14 -3.77
N ARG A 236 0.59 -13.02 -3.31
CA ARG A 236 -0.37 -12.23 -4.11
C ARG A 236 0.26 -11.63 -5.38
N LEU A 237 1.47 -11.06 -5.27
CA LEU A 237 2.17 -10.49 -6.44
C LEU A 237 2.58 -11.56 -7.44
N ARG A 238 3.01 -12.74 -6.97
CA ARG A 238 3.32 -13.89 -7.85
C ARG A 238 2.08 -14.40 -8.57
N ALA A 239 0.95 -14.49 -7.86
CA ALA A 239 -0.32 -14.89 -8.47
C ALA A 239 -0.78 -13.91 -9.55
N GLN A 240 -0.62 -12.60 -9.35
CA GLN A 240 -0.91 -11.58 -10.37
C GLN A 240 -0.04 -11.73 -11.62
N LEU A 241 1.21 -12.15 -11.46
CA LEU A 241 2.12 -12.44 -12.58
C LEU A 241 1.82 -13.76 -13.30
N GLY A 242 0.81 -14.52 -12.85
CA GLY A 242 0.45 -15.82 -13.42
C GLY A 242 1.43 -16.95 -13.05
N ASP A 243 2.18 -16.82 -11.95
CA ASP A 243 3.07 -17.86 -11.45
C ASP A 243 2.25 -19.02 -10.86
N GLU A 244 2.26 -20.17 -11.53
CA GLU A 244 1.50 -21.37 -11.13
C GLU A 244 1.97 -21.96 -9.78
N GLU A 245 3.16 -21.59 -9.29
CA GLU A 245 3.73 -22.03 -8.01
C GLU A 245 3.54 -21.01 -6.87
N ALA A 246 2.63 -20.04 -7.02
CA ALA A 246 2.36 -18.95 -6.08
C ALA A 246 1.64 -19.36 -4.77
#